data_AF-A0AA35RX99-F1
#
_entry.id   AF-A0AA35RX99-F1
#
_cell.length_a   1.000
_cell.length_b   1.000
_cell.length_c   1.000
_cell.angle_alpha   90.00
_cell.angle_beta   90.00
_cell.angle_gamma   90.00
#
_symmetry.space_group_name_H-M   'P 1'
#
loop_
_entity.id
_entity.type
_entity.pdbx_description
1 polymer ?
#
loop_
_entity_poly.entity_id
_entity_poly.type
_entity_poly.pdbx_seq_one_letter_code
_entity_poly.pdbx_strand_id
1 'polypeptide(L)'
;MLADNVLSQDQCDKLLELTKHCKEGDGYQRKAPHTYNELFEGLNILDAAKKSQEGEVVPELSQLYVNASRRSRDAIAKEFNLQTPLYFSYTHLVCRTAKDVVERRDLSHPVHSDNCILNEATGECDKVPPAYTWRDYSGEFEGGDFFYAHSTKDLS
;
A
#
# COMPACT_ATOMS: atom_id res chain seq x y z
N MET A 1 -1.07 4.18 -14.80
CA MET A 1 -2.10 5.23 -14.82
C MET A 1 -2.24 5.85 -13.44
N LEU A 2 -2.17 7.18 -13.36
CA LEU A 2 -2.08 7.95 -12.13
C LEU A 2 -3.47 8.41 -11.63
N ALA A 3 -3.83 8.05 -10.40
CA ALA A 3 -5.09 8.47 -9.77
C ALA A 3 -4.92 9.84 -9.08
N ASP A 4 -4.98 10.90 -9.87
CA ASP A 4 -4.76 12.27 -9.37
C ASP A 4 -5.99 12.90 -8.71
N ASN A 5 -5.72 13.87 -7.84
CA ASN A 5 -6.73 14.72 -7.18
C ASN A 5 -7.78 13.93 -6.38
N VAL A 6 -7.45 12.72 -5.92
CA VAL A 6 -8.30 11.93 -5.01
C VAL A 6 -8.49 12.67 -3.70
N LEU A 7 -7.51 13.45 -3.25
CA LEU A 7 -7.51 14.31 -2.07
C LEU A 7 -6.97 15.70 -2.41
N SER A 8 -7.35 16.72 -1.65
CA SER A 8 -6.70 18.03 -1.72
C SER A 8 -5.36 18.04 -0.98
N GLN A 9 -4.47 18.98 -1.28
CA GLN A 9 -3.18 19.10 -0.58
C GLN A 9 -3.36 19.22 0.94
N ASP A 10 -4.27 20.10 1.40
CA ASP A 10 -4.59 20.24 2.82
C ASP A 10 -5.04 18.92 3.49
N GLN A 11 -5.73 18.04 2.74
CA GLN A 11 -6.14 16.74 3.24
C GLN A 11 -4.96 15.78 3.32
N CYS A 12 -4.07 15.81 2.34
CA CYS A 12 -2.81 15.06 2.37
C CYS A 12 -1.96 15.48 3.57
N ASP A 13 -1.78 16.78 3.79
CA ASP A 13 -0.96 17.32 4.89
C ASP A 13 -1.52 16.91 6.26
N LYS A 14 -2.85 16.95 6.42
CA LYS A 14 -3.53 16.46 7.63
C LYS A 14 -3.37 14.95 7.82
N LEU A 15 -3.50 14.16 6.75
CA LEU A 15 -3.27 12.71 6.85
C LEU A 15 -1.83 12.38 7.22
N LEU A 16 -0.85 13.18 6.78
CA LEU A 16 0.54 13.01 7.18
C LEU A 16 0.73 13.19 8.69
N GLU A 17 -0.15 13.90 9.40
CA GLU A 17 -0.07 13.99 10.87
C GLU A 17 -0.33 12.65 11.55
N LEU A 18 -1.16 11.78 10.96
CA LEU A 18 -1.42 10.42 11.48
C LEU A 18 -0.18 9.55 11.48
N THR A 19 0.83 9.88 10.67
CA THR A 19 2.06 9.09 10.55
C THR A 19 2.86 9.03 11.85
N LYS A 20 2.68 10.02 12.74
CA LYS A 20 3.27 10.06 14.09
C LYS A 20 2.77 8.93 15.00
N HIS A 21 1.65 8.31 14.65
CA HIS A 21 1.04 7.21 15.39
C HIS A 21 1.25 5.86 14.71
N CYS A 22 2.02 5.81 13.63
CA CYS A 22 2.36 4.57 12.95
C CYS A 22 3.24 3.67 13.83
N LYS A 23 3.17 2.37 13.55
CA LYS A 23 3.95 1.33 14.23
C LYS A 23 4.92 0.68 13.25
N GLU A 24 6.15 0.48 13.70
CA GLU A 24 7.16 -0.27 12.93
C GLU A 24 6.67 -1.69 12.59
N GLY A 25 6.75 -2.04 11.30
CA GLY A 25 6.32 -3.34 10.79
C GLY A 25 4.82 -3.61 10.89
N ASP A 26 3.96 -2.59 10.97
CA ASP A 26 2.51 -2.80 11.03
C ASP A 26 2.03 -3.68 9.85
N GLY A 27 1.14 -4.64 10.14
CA GLY A 27 0.70 -5.64 9.17
C GLY A 27 1.68 -6.79 8.90
N TYR A 28 2.86 -6.81 9.52
CA TYR A 28 3.87 -7.86 9.32
C TYR A 28 4.40 -8.43 10.64
N GLN A 29 4.96 -9.65 10.57
CA GLN A 29 5.64 -10.27 11.72
C GLN A 29 7.04 -9.70 11.99
N ARG A 30 7.59 -8.92 11.05
CA ARG A 30 8.94 -8.34 11.11
C ARG A 30 8.88 -6.83 10.88
N LYS A 31 9.78 -6.09 11.54
CA LYS A 31 9.88 -4.63 11.47
C LYS A 31 10.28 -4.11 10.08
N ALA A 32 11.12 -4.87 9.37
CA ALA A 32 11.61 -4.55 8.04
C ALA A 32 11.07 -5.58 7.04
N PRO A 33 9.83 -5.41 6.54
CA PRO A 33 9.14 -6.44 5.76
C PRO A 33 9.66 -6.61 4.34
N HIS A 34 10.30 -5.60 3.76
CA HIS A 34 10.73 -5.63 2.35
C HIS A 34 12.25 -5.66 2.22
N THR A 35 12.96 -4.77 2.92
CA THR A 35 14.43 -4.72 2.99
C THR A 35 14.88 -4.20 4.35
N TYR A 36 16.03 -4.64 4.85
CA TYR A 36 16.62 -4.14 6.11
C TYR A 36 17.09 -2.68 6.03
N ASN A 37 17.26 -2.18 4.81
CA ASN A 37 17.75 -0.84 4.51
C ASN A 37 16.65 0.23 4.55
N GLU A 38 15.43 -0.14 4.91
CA GLU A 38 14.31 0.78 5.07
C GLU A 38 13.67 0.62 6.44
N LEU A 39 13.13 1.71 6.94
CA LEU A 39 12.14 1.71 8.00
C LEU A 39 10.76 1.58 7.36
N PHE A 40 9.96 0.67 7.86
CA PHE A 40 8.57 0.49 7.44
C PHE A 40 7.69 0.72 8.66
N GLU A 41 6.79 1.69 8.55
CA GLU A 41 5.84 2.03 9.59
C GLU A 41 4.46 2.13 8.97
N GLY A 42 3.43 1.78 9.74
CA GLY A 42 2.09 2.05 9.26
C GLY A 42 1.02 2.06 10.32
N LEU A 43 -0.17 2.46 9.87
CA LEU A 43 -1.36 2.63 10.69
C LEU A 43 -2.60 2.21 9.89
N ASN A 44 -3.29 1.18 10.36
CA ASN A 44 -4.58 0.81 9.80
C ASN A 44 -5.72 1.68 10.37
N ILE A 45 -6.85 1.71 9.66
CA ILE A 45 -8.02 2.54 10.03
C ILE A 45 -8.55 2.21 11.43
N LEU A 46 -8.57 0.93 11.79
CA LEU A 46 -9.12 0.51 13.08
C LEU A 46 -8.28 1.04 14.24
N ASP A 47 -6.96 0.97 14.12
CA ASP A 47 -6.06 1.46 15.17
C ASP A 47 -6.04 3.00 15.21
N ALA A 48 -6.18 3.68 14.07
CA ALA A 48 -6.40 5.14 14.04
C ALA A 48 -7.70 5.53 14.77
N ALA A 49 -8.77 4.73 14.63
CA ALA A 49 -10.04 4.96 15.33
C ALA A 49 -9.92 4.72 16.84
N LYS A 50 -9.23 3.65 17.27
CA LYS A 50 -8.97 3.38 18.71
C LYS A 50 -8.16 4.50 19.35
N LYS A 51 -7.07 4.91 18.70
CA LYS A 51 -6.25 6.04 19.16
C LYS A 51 -7.04 7.34 19.27
N SER A 52 -8.06 7.50 18.43
CA SER A 52 -8.97 8.63 18.53
C SER A 52 -9.90 8.55 19.74
N GLN A 53 -10.41 7.35 20.07
CA GLN A 53 -11.18 7.12 21.30
C GLN A 53 -10.33 7.34 22.56
N GLU A 54 -9.04 7.05 22.49
CA GLU A 54 -8.07 7.25 23.58
C GLU A 54 -7.60 8.72 23.69
N GLY A 55 -7.98 9.59 22.75
CA GLY A 55 -7.61 11.01 22.74
C GLY A 55 -6.22 11.30 22.19
N GLU A 56 -5.51 10.31 21.65
CA GLU A 56 -4.20 10.51 20.99
C GLU A 56 -4.33 11.12 19.60
N VAL A 57 -5.41 10.80 18.88
CA VAL A 57 -5.70 11.28 17.53
C VAL A 57 -6.98 12.08 17.52
N VAL A 58 -6.97 13.28 16.97
CA VAL A 58 -8.21 14.08 16.87
C VAL A 58 -9.23 13.35 15.95
N PRO A 59 -10.52 13.27 16.33
CA PRO A 59 -11.53 12.52 15.57
C PRO A 59 -11.61 12.89 14.09
N GLU A 60 -11.37 14.15 13.75
CA GLU A 60 -11.38 14.67 12.39
C GLU A 60 -10.33 13.99 11.51
N LEU A 61 -9.15 13.66 12.04
CA LEU A 61 -8.10 12.97 11.28
C LEU A 61 -8.47 11.50 11.02
N SER A 62 -9.02 10.82 12.03
CA SER A 62 -9.51 9.45 11.86
C SER A 62 -10.64 9.38 10.84
N GLN A 63 -11.58 10.32 10.88
CA GLN A 63 -12.67 10.41 9.92
C GLN A 63 -12.16 10.77 8.51
N LEU A 64 -11.18 11.66 8.40
CA LEU A 64 -10.52 11.99 7.13
C LEU A 64 -9.88 10.74 6.52
N TYR A 65 -9.23 9.89 7.32
CA TYR A 65 -8.61 8.65 6.85
C TYR A 65 -9.64 7.66 6.29
N VAL A 66 -10.77 7.47 6.98
CA VAL A 66 -11.89 6.66 6.46
C VAL A 66 -12.43 7.23 5.15
N ASN A 67 -12.60 8.55 5.08
CA ASN A 67 -13.13 9.21 3.89
C ASN A 67 -12.16 9.12 2.71
N ALA A 68 -10.86 9.24 2.95
CA ALA A 68 -9.82 9.06 1.96
C ALA A 68 -9.86 7.65 1.36
N SER A 69 -9.92 6.62 2.22
CA SER A 69 -10.07 5.22 1.78
C SER A 69 -11.26 5.02 0.85
N ARG A 70 -12.43 5.57 1.21
CA ARG A 70 -13.65 5.49 0.38
C ARG A 70 -13.50 6.23 -0.95
N ARG A 71 -12.91 7.44 -0.94
CA ARG A 71 -12.67 8.21 -2.16
C ARG A 71 -11.70 7.51 -3.10
N SER A 72 -10.64 6.90 -2.58
CA SER A 72 -9.72 6.09 -3.38
C SER A 72 -10.41 4.88 -4.00
N ARG A 73 -11.27 4.19 -3.25
CA ARG A 73 -12.11 3.10 -3.79
C ARG A 73 -12.98 3.58 -4.94
N ASP A 74 -13.67 4.70 -4.76
CA ASP A 74 -14.61 5.23 -5.77
C ASP A 74 -13.86 5.70 -7.01
N ALA A 75 -12.66 6.28 -6.85
CA ALA A 75 -11.79 6.65 -7.96
C ALA A 75 -11.37 5.42 -8.78
N ILE A 76 -10.89 4.35 -8.14
CA ILE A 76 -10.51 3.10 -8.81
C ILE A 76 -11.73 2.46 -9.50
N ALA A 77 -12.87 2.38 -8.80
CA ALA A 77 -14.07 1.77 -9.37
C ALA A 77 -14.57 2.52 -10.62
N LYS A 78 -14.49 3.86 -10.60
CA LYS A 78 -14.82 4.70 -11.75
C LYS A 78 -13.83 4.50 -12.89
N GLU A 79 -12.53 4.49 -12.59
CA GLU A 79 -11.47 4.39 -13.60
C GLU A 79 -11.57 3.09 -14.40
N PHE A 80 -11.74 1.97 -13.70
CA PHE A 80 -11.91 0.66 -14.35
C PHE A 80 -13.34 0.40 -14.84
N ASN A 81 -14.24 1.39 -14.73
CA ASN A 81 -15.66 1.28 -15.10
C ASN A 81 -16.33 0.00 -14.56
N LEU A 82 -16.10 -0.27 -13.27
CA LEU A 82 -16.52 -1.52 -12.65
C LEU A 82 -18.04 -1.64 -12.62
N GLN A 83 -18.55 -2.77 -13.12
CA GLN A 83 -19.97 -3.09 -13.12
C GLN A 83 -20.45 -3.70 -11.79
N THR A 84 -19.50 -4.19 -10.99
CA THR A 84 -19.75 -4.75 -9.66
C THR A 84 -19.16 -3.85 -8.58
N PRO A 85 -19.74 -3.79 -7.37
CA PRO A 85 -19.18 -2.99 -6.29
C PRO A 85 -17.76 -3.45 -5.93
N LEU A 86 -16.83 -2.49 -5.81
CA LEU A 86 -15.49 -2.72 -5.28
C LEU A 86 -15.55 -2.71 -3.76
N TYR A 87 -15.01 -3.74 -3.10
CA TYR A 87 -14.93 -3.81 -1.65
C TYR A 87 -13.47 -3.78 -1.20
N PHE A 88 -13.18 -2.99 -0.17
CA PHE A 88 -11.88 -3.01 0.50
C PHE A 88 -11.96 -3.84 1.77
N SER A 89 -11.09 -4.85 1.87
CA SER A 89 -10.93 -5.63 3.11
C SER A 89 -10.01 -4.93 4.11
N TYR A 90 -9.15 -4.03 3.62
CA TYR A 90 -8.09 -3.43 4.42
C TYR A 90 -7.64 -2.09 3.82
N THR A 91 -7.25 -1.15 4.68
CA THR A 91 -6.58 0.09 4.29
C THR A 91 -5.45 0.35 5.27
N HIS A 92 -4.32 0.76 4.74
CA HIS A 92 -3.08 0.93 5.47
C HIS A 92 -2.40 2.22 5.01
N LEU A 93 -2.14 3.12 5.95
CA LEU A 93 -1.33 4.30 5.75
C LEU A 93 0.08 3.87 6.07
N VAL A 94 0.97 3.93 5.08
CA VAL A 94 2.31 3.37 5.17
C VAL A 94 3.33 4.48 4.97
N CYS A 95 4.31 4.54 5.86
CA CYS A 95 5.52 5.34 5.73
C CYS A 95 6.69 4.41 5.49
N ARG A 96 7.47 4.70 4.44
CA ARG A 96 8.71 4.01 4.13
C ARG A 96 9.83 5.03 4.08
N THR A 97 10.86 4.82 4.88
CA THR A 97 11.99 5.74 4.98
C THR A 97 13.27 4.99 4.67
N ALA A 98 14.02 5.45 3.66
CA ALA A 98 15.34 4.92 3.38
C ALA A 98 16.29 5.22 4.54
N LYS A 99 17.06 4.21 4.97
CA LYS A 99 18.18 4.42 5.88
C LYS A 99 19.37 4.97 5.08
N ASP A 100 20.21 5.77 5.74
CA ASP A 100 21.40 6.37 5.14
C ASP A 100 22.45 5.29 4.83
N VAL A 101 22.40 4.75 3.61
CA VAL A 101 23.37 3.77 3.10
C VAL A 101 23.90 4.30 1.76
N VAL A 102 25.23 4.44 1.68
CA VAL A 102 25.90 5.28 0.67
C VAL A 102 25.75 4.75 -0.76
N GLU A 103 25.50 3.45 -0.95
CA GLU A 103 25.14 2.87 -2.25
C GLU A 103 24.27 1.62 -2.05
N ARG A 104 23.10 1.58 -2.69
CA ARG A 104 22.16 0.45 -2.67
C ARG A 104 22.05 -0.14 -4.07
N ARG A 105 22.05 -1.47 -4.16
CA ARG A 105 21.77 -2.23 -5.40
C ARG A 105 20.61 -3.22 -5.23
N ASP A 106 20.03 -3.29 -4.04
CA ASP A 106 18.88 -4.11 -3.72
C ASP A 106 17.57 -3.40 -4.10
N LEU A 107 16.56 -4.19 -4.47
CA LEU A 107 15.20 -3.68 -4.67
C LEU A 107 14.61 -3.25 -3.32
N SER A 108 13.98 -2.08 -3.30
CA SER A 108 13.23 -1.61 -2.12
C SER A 108 12.05 -2.54 -1.81
N HIS A 109 11.46 -3.15 -2.83
CA HIS A 109 10.43 -4.16 -2.71
C HIS A 109 10.74 -5.30 -3.70
N PRO A 110 10.86 -6.56 -3.25
CA PRO A 110 11.07 -7.69 -4.15
C PRO A 110 9.97 -7.78 -5.21
N VAL A 111 10.31 -8.29 -6.39
CA VAL A 111 9.34 -8.61 -7.43
C VAL A 111 8.38 -9.69 -6.91
N HIS A 112 7.08 -9.48 -7.08
CA HIS A 112 6.06 -10.49 -6.80
C HIS A 112 4.82 -10.25 -7.65
N SER A 113 3.94 -11.26 -7.69
CA SER A 113 2.57 -11.09 -8.16
C SER A 113 1.65 -10.71 -7.00
N ASP A 114 0.67 -9.85 -7.26
CA ASP A 114 -0.26 -9.35 -6.24
C ASP A 114 -1.40 -10.33 -5.92
N ASN A 115 -1.82 -11.13 -6.90
CA ASN A 115 -3.06 -11.92 -6.83
C ASN A 115 -2.90 -13.41 -7.18
N CYS A 116 -1.68 -13.89 -7.37
CA CYS A 116 -1.39 -15.29 -7.64
C CYS A 116 -0.01 -15.71 -7.13
N ILE A 117 0.24 -17.01 -7.18
CA ILE A 117 1.57 -17.58 -7.00
C ILE A 117 2.21 -17.68 -8.38
N LEU A 118 3.23 -16.88 -8.64
CA LEU A 118 3.98 -16.92 -9.90
C LEU A 118 4.97 -18.09 -9.87
N ASN A 119 4.84 -18.99 -10.83
CA ASN A 119 5.85 -19.99 -11.14
C ASN A 119 6.91 -19.36 -12.05
N GLU A 120 8.08 -19.03 -11.49
CA GLU A 120 9.15 -18.37 -12.24
C GLU A 120 9.71 -19.21 -13.40
N ALA A 121 9.58 -20.55 -13.34
CA ALA A 121 10.09 -21.43 -14.39
C ALA A 121 9.17 -21.49 -15.61
N THR A 122 7.85 -21.45 -15.39
CA THR A 122 6.85 -21.57 -16.47
C THR A 122 6.21 -20.24 -16.83
N GLY A 123 6.29 -19.23 -15.96
CA GLY A 123 5.55 -17.98 -16.05
C GLY A 123 4.07 -18.11 -15.69
N GLU A 124 3.63 -19.28 -15.22
CA GLU A 124 2.22 -19.50 -14.85
C GLU A 124 1.88 -18.83 -13.52
N CYS A 125 0.63 -18.39 -13.40
CA CYS A 125 0.15 -17.56 -12.30
C CYS A 125 -1.04 -18.26 -11.64
N ASP A 126 -0.75 -19.08 -10.62
CA ASP A 126 -1.73 -19.92 -9.97
C ASP A 126 -2.56 -19.12 -8.97
N LYS A 127 -3.85 -18.93 -9.27
CA LYS A 127 -4.82 -18.25 -8.39
C LYS A 127 -5.37 -19.21 -7.33
N VAL A 128 -4.52 -19.62 -6.40
CA VAL A 128 -4.86 -20.53 -5.28
C VAL A 128 -4.37 -19.99 -3.94
N PRO A 129 -4.98 -20.40 -2.79
CA PRO A 129 -4.43 -20.06 -1.48
C PRO A 129 -2.95 -20.48 -1.36
N PRO A 130 -2.08 -19.67 -0.73
CA PRO A 130 -2.39 -18.47 0.06
C PRO A 130 -2.46 -17.14 -0.71
N ALA A 131 -2.50 -17.13 -2.05
CA ALA A 131 -2.58 -15.88 -2.81
C ALA A 131 -3.89 -15.12 -2.55
N TYR A 132 -3.82 -13.79 -2.59
CA TYR A 132 -4.97 -12.91 -2.50
C TYR A 132 -5.68 -12.81 -3.85
N THR A 133 -6.35 -13.88 -4.25
CA THR A 133 -6.90 -14.07 -5.61
C THR A 133 -7.95 -13.05 -6.05
N TRP A 134 -8.47 -12.24 -5.11
CA TRP A 134 -9.46 -11.20 -5.32
C TRP A 134 -8.88 -9.80 -5.56
N ARG A 135 -7.54 -9.64 -5.60
CA ARG A 135 -6.86 -8.37 -5.87
C ARG A 135 -6.64 -8.20 -7.38
N ASP A 136 -7.69 -7.90 -8.13
CA ASP A 136 -7.61 -7.89 -9.61
C ASP A 136 -7.23 -6.53 -10.22
N TYR A 137 -7.16 -5.46 -9.44
CA TYR A 137 -6.89 -4.11 -9.91
C TYR A 137 -5.75 -3.47 -9.14
N SER A 138 -4.78 -2.90 -9.86
CA SER A 138 -3.66 -2.12 -9.34
C SER A 138 -3.67 -0.74 -9.99
N GLY A 139 -3.33 0.30 -9.24
CA GLY A 139 -3.16 1.67 -9.74
C GLY A 139 -1.72 2.14 -9.54
N GLU A 140 -1.26 3.08 -10.36
CA GLU A 140 0.06 3.68 -10.21
C GLU A 140 -0.02 4.95 -9.35
N PHE A 141 1.08 5.25 -8.67
CA PHE A 141 1.30 6.47 -7.90
C PHE A 141 2.64 7.08 -8.30
N GLU A 142 2.78 8.40 -8.18
CA GLU A 142 4.07 9.07 -8.37
C GLU A 142 4.97 8.83 -7.14
N GLY A 143 6.18 8.32 -7.38
CA GLY A 143 7.20 8.12 -6.36
C GLY A 143 7.83 6.72 -6.41
N GLY A 144 9.13 6.65 -6.65
CA GLY A 144 9.90 5.41 -6.80
C GLY A 144 9.88 4.86 -8.24
N ASP A 145 10.96 4.20 -8.65
CA ASP A 145 11.05 3.57 -9.97
C ASP A 145 10.28 2.23 -9.95
N PHE A 146 9.16 2.18 -10.66
CA PHE A 146 8.36 0.98 -10.84
C PHE A 146 8.76 0.27 -12.14
N PHE A 147 8.88 -1.05 -12.09
CA PHE A 147 9.15 -1.86 -13.28
C PHE A 147 8.33 -3.14 -13.26
N TYR A 148 7.99 -3.64 -14.44
CA TYR A 148 7.38 -4.95 -14.61
C TYR A 148 8.47 -5.93 -14.99
N ALA A 149 8.64 -6.99 -14.20
CA ALA A 149 9.52 -8.09 -14.56
C ALA A 149 8.76 -9.07 -15.46
N HIS A 150 9.27 -9.35 -16.66
CA HIS A 150 8.71 -10.42 -17.49
C HIS A 150 9.19 -11.79 -17.00
N SER A 151 8.29 -12.78 -17.00
CA SER A 151 8.55 -14.11 -16.42
C SER A 151 9.66 -14.93 -17.09
N THR A 152 10.37 -14.41 -18.11
CA THR A 152 11.38 -15.17 -18.85
C THR A 152 12.60 -14.38 -19.33
N LYS A 153 12.79 -13.08 -19.02
CA LYS A 153 13.96 -12.34 -19.58
C LYS A 153 14.73 -11.37 -18.70
N ASP A 154 14.25 -10.99 -17.52
CA ASP A 154 14.87 -9.86 -16.79
C ASP A 154 15.49 -10.23 -15.42
N LEU A 155 15.68 -11.54 -15.16
CA LEU A 155 16.34 -12.04 -13.94
C LEU A 155 17.75 -12.63 -14.22
N SER A 156 18.34 -12.35 -15.38
CA SER A 156 19.73 -12.71 -15.72
C SER A 156 20.69 -11.56 -15.49
#